data_AF-A0AAD5R9F8-F1
#
_entry.id   AF-A0AAD5R9F8-F1
#
_cell.length_a   1.000
_cell.length_b   1.000
_cell.length_c   1.000
_cell.angle_alpha   90.00
_cell.angle_beta   90.00
_cell.angle_gamma   90.00
#
_symmetry.space_group_name_H-M   'P 1'
#
loop_
_entity.id
_entity.type
_entity.pdbx_description
1 polymer ?
#
loop_
_entity_poly.entity_id
_entity_poly.type
_entity_poly.pdbx_seq_one_letter_code
_entity_poly.pdbx_strand_id
1 'polypeptide(L)'
;MKDSSIRTDLLLLLFTDLFMANSYPGGIPIPGRTVPVLRLFENYAASCRPKSRRDFGMDQLAQILSSLNAEEVAQKVYSQLFHSMGDVQLGKLMGKWYTVVDTPAVHPEECAIHYFELLMETNFTGTFSSLLYASNKGDPVTHQGFGRMVGPDPGEVFYTTGHPSDHCPYFPVKMGGLNTHGEYEYIILSQ
;
A
#
# COMPACT_ATOMS: atom_id res chain seq x y z
N MET A 1 -0.81 15.77 62.59
CA MET A 1 -0.27 14.43 62.90
C MET A 1 -1.31 13.42 62.42
N LYS A 2 -1.14 12.67 61.34
CA LYS A 2 0.05 12.21 60.62
C LYS A 2 -0.39 11.98 59.16
N ASP A 3 0.41 12.49 58.23
CA ASP A 3 0.28 12.30 56.78
C ASP A 3 0.04 10.84 56.40
N SER A 4 -0.86 10.62 55.43
CA SER A 4 -0.85 9.40 54.63
C SER A 4 -0.73 9.80 53.17
N SER A 5 0.50 9.62 52.70
CA SER A 5 1.03 10.01 51.41
C SER A 5 0.28 9.35 50.25
N ILE A 6 -0.12 10.17 49.27
CA ILE A 6 -0.61 9.74 47.96
C ILE A 6 0.58 9.08 47.25
N ARG A 7 0.51 7.76 47.08
CA ARG A 7 1.49 7.00 46.30
C ARG A 7 1.12 7.09 44.83
N THR A 8 1.65 8.10 44.15
CA THR A 8 1.62 8.20 42.69
C THR A 8 2.62 7.20 42.14
N ASP A 9 2.19 5.97 41.87
CA ASP A 9 3.01 4.99 41.15
C ASP A 9 3.06 5.42 39.67
N LEU A 10 4.09 6.20 39.34
CA LEU A 10 4.46 6.55 37.97
C LEU A 10 4.98 5.28 37.28
N LEU A 11 4.09 4.54 36.62
CA LEU A 11 4.46 3.38 35.82
C LEU A 11 5.12 3.85 34.51
N LEU A 12 6.44 4.07 34.56
CA LEU A 12 7.25 4.39 33.40
C LEU A 12 7.51 3.08 32.61
N LEU A 13 6.63 2.74 31.67
CA LEU A 13 6.90 1.67 30.70
C LEU A 13 7.91 2.21 29.67
N LEU A 14 9.20 2.00 29.96
CA LEU A 14 10.27 2.09 28.97
C LEU A 14 10.11 0.91 28.02
N PHE A 15 9.35 1.08 26.95
CA PHE A 15 9.45 0.19 25.80
C PHE A 15 10.80 0.46 25.14
N THR A 16 11.75 -0.44 25.40
CA THR A 16 12.96 -0.57 24.61
C THR A 16 12.56 -0.80 23.15
N ASP A 17 12.88 0.17 22.29
CA ASP A 17 12.77 0.03 20.84
C ASP A 17 13.57 -1.18 20.36
N LEU A 18 12.88 -2.29 20.12
CA LEU A 18 13.42 -3.42 19.38
C LEU A 18 12.52 -3.71 18.18
N PHE A 19 12.43 -2.73 17.28
CA PHE A 19 12.05 -2.97 15.89
C PHE A 19 13.16 -2.45 14.98
N MET A 20 14.18 -3.27 14.78
CA MET A 20 14.95 -3.20 13.53
C MET A 20 14.12 -3.88 12.43
N ALA A 21 13.05 -3.21 11.99
CA ALA A 21 12.64 -3.33 10.61
C ALA A 21 13.46 -2.29 9.85
N ASN A 22 14.37 -2.73 8.99
CA ASN A 22 15.00 -1.83 8.00
C ASN A 22 13.90 -1.40 7.01
N SER A 23 13.03 -0.49 7.43
CA SER A 23 12.23 0.31 6.51
C SER A 23 13.20 1.28 5.86
N TYR A 24 13.53 1.01 4.60
CA TYR A 24 14.28 1.97 3.80
C TYR A 24 13.46 3.26 3.74
N PRO A 25 13.99 4.40 4.23
CA PRO A 25 13.32 5.68 4.05
C PRO A 25 13.52 6.03 2.58
N GLY A 26 12.50 5.79 1.76
CA GLY A 26 12.49 6.21 0.37
C GLY A 26 12.98 7.65 0.29
N GLY A 27 13.97 7.90 -0.58
CA GLY A 27 14.54 9.24 -0.75
C GLY A 27 13.41 10.21 -1.11
N ILE A 28 13.37 11.37 -0.44
CA ILE A 28 12.39 12.41 -0.73
C ILE A 28 12.54 12.77 -2.22
N PRO A 29 11.49 12.66 -3.04
CA PRO A 29 11.57 13.05 -4.43
C PRO A 29 11.93 14.55 -4.50
N ILE A 30 13.09 14.85 -5.09
CA ILE A 30 13.57 16.21 -5.29
C ILE A 30 12.91 16.73 -6.57
N PRO A 31 12.16 17.85 -6.52
CA PRO A 31 11.57 18.44 -7.72
C PRO A 31 12.60 18.63 -8.84
N GLY A 32 12.30 18.09 -10.03
CA GLY A 32 13.18 18.17 -11.21
C GLY A 32 14.07 16.94 -11.45
N ARG A 33 14.00 15.90 -10.62
CA ARG A 33 14.58 14.57 -10.94
C ARG A 33 13.48 13.51 -11.06
N THR A 34 13.41 12.86 -12.21
CA THR A 34 12.57 11.68 -12.43
C THR A 34 13.14 10.50 -11.62
N VAL A 35 12.30 9.84 -10.82
CA VAL A 35 12.68 8.61 -10.11
C VAL A 35 12.89 7.51 -11.16
N PRO A 36 14.04 6.79 -11.16
CA PRO A 36 14.24 5.67 -12.08
C PRO A 36 13.17 4.60 -11.85
N VAL A 37 12.62 4.03 -12.92
CA VAL A 37 11.49 3.10 -12.82
C VAL A 37 11.87 1.86 -12.03
N LEU A 38 13.13 1.41 -12.14
CA LEU A 38 13.64 0.29 -11.35
C LEU A 38 13.49 0.52 -9.83
N ARG A 39 13.63 1.77 -9.36
CA ARG A 39 13.47 2.11 -7.94
C ARG A 39 12.05 1.91 -7.45
N LEU A 40 11.04 2.09 -8.32
CA LEU A 40 9.65 1.82 -7.97
C LEU A 40 9.45 0.34 -7.64
N PHE A 41 9.99 -0.55 -8.48
CA PHE A 41 9.93 -1.99 -8.26
C PHE A 41 10.74 -2.44 -7.03
N GLU A 42 11.92 -1.85 -6.79
CA GLU A 42 12.68 -2.10 -5.56
C GLU A 42 11.91 -1.68 -4.30
N ASN A 43 11.28 -0.50 -4.33
CA ASN A 43 10.48 0.00 -3.22
C ASN A 43 9.25 -0.87 -2.96
N TYR A 44 8.59 -1.34 -4.01
CA TYR A 44 7.50 -2.29 -3.92
C TYR A 44 7.97 -3.60 -3.26
N ALA A 45 9.06 -4.20 -3.77
CA ALA A 45 9.59 -5.45 -3.24
C ALA A 45 10.02 -5.34 -1.77
N ALA A 46 10.61 -4.20 -1.38
CA ALA A 46 10.99 -3.91 0.00
C ALA A 46 9.78 -3.69 0.94
N SER A 47 8.60 -3.40 0.38
CA SER A 47 7.37 -3.21 1.16
C SER A 47 6.64 -4.52 1.46
N CYS A 48 7.08 -5.64 0.89
CA CYS A 48 6.53 -6.96 1.15
C CYS A 48 6.98 -7.51 2.51
N ARG A 49 6.09 -8.26 3.18
CA ARG A 49 6.43 -9.04 4.38
C ARG A 49 7.45 -10.13 4.01
N PRO A 50 8.46 -10.39 4.86
CA PRO A 50 9.45 -11.43 4.60
C PRO A 50 8.76 -12.79 4.52
N LYS A 51 8.88 -13.45 3.37
CA LYS A 51 8.36 -14.82 3.17
C LYS A 51 9.34 -15.84 3.76
N SER A 52 8.83 -16.89 4.39
CA SER A 52 9.64 -18.05 4.82
C SER A 52 10.09 -18.93 3.65
N ARG A 53 9.51 -18.73 2.46
CA ARG A 53 9.77 -19.51 1.24
C ARG A 53 9.96 -18.57 0.06
N ARG A 54 11.04 -18.76 -0.71
CA ARG A 54 11.32 -17.99 -1.93
C ARG A 54 10.23 -18.26 -2.96
N ASP A 55 9.60 -17.21 -3.47
CA ASP A 55 8.60 -17.31 -4.53
C ASP A 55 9.26 -17.25 -5.91
N PHE A 56 8.92 -18.21 -6.76
CA PHE A 56 9.54 -18.44 -8.06
C PHE A 56 9.47 -17.21 -8.99
N GLY A 57 8.42 -16.38 -8.87
CA GLY A 57 8.22 -15.20 -9.74
C GLY A 57 9.17 -14.03 -9.45
N MET A 58 9.50 -13.78 -8.18
CA MET A 58 10.39 -12.67 -7.82
C MET A 58 11.86 -12.99 -8.11
N ASP A 59 12.26 -14.25 -7.95
CA ASP A 59 13.60 -14.71 -8.29
C ASP A 59 13.83 -14.64 -9.82
N GLN A 60 12.82 -14.96 -10.63
CA GLN A 60 12.88 -14.82 -12.09
C GLN A 60 12.96 -13.35 -12.54
N LEU A 61 12.19 -12.46 -11.91
CA LEU A 61 12.28 -11.02 -12.12
C LEU A 61 13.67 -10.50 -11.73
N ALA A 62 14.22 -10.89 -10.58
CA ALA A 62 15.57 -10.53 -10.15
C ALA A 62 16.65 -11.07 -11.11
N GLN A 63 16.44 -12.26 -11.69
CA GLN A 63 17.36 -12.87 -12.65
C GLN A 63 17.28 -12.22 -14.05
N ILE A 64 16.10 -11.75 -14.46
CA ILE A 64 15.90 -10.96 -15.70
C ILE A 64 16.47 -9.55 -15.54
N LEU A 65 16.23 -8.92 -14.39
CA LEU A 65 16.79 -7.60 -14.04
C LEU A 65 18.32 -7.63 -13.94
N SER A 66 18.93 -8.77 -13.57
CA SER A 66 20.39 -8.89 -13.48
C SER A 66 21.08 -9.27 -14.81
N SER A 67 20.34 -9.67 -15.85
CA SER A 67 20.91 -10.20 -17.10
C SER A 67 20.74 -9.29 -18.33
N LEU A 68 19.97 -8.21 -18.25
CA LEU A 68 19.75 -7.23 -19.32
C LEU A 68 19.74 -5.79 -18.76
N ASN A 69 19.69 -4.80 -19.64
CA ASN A 69 19.59 -3.38 -19.32
C ASN A 69 18.34 -3.13 -18.44
N ALA A 70 18.47 -3.31 -17.13
CA ALA A 70 17.37 -3.50 -16.18
C ALA A 70 16.36 -2.36 -16.22
N GLU A 71 16.86 -1.14 -16.43
CA GLU A 71 16.06 0.06 -16.53
C GLU A 71 15.16 0.06 -17.78
N GLU A 72 15.64 -0.41 -18.93
CA GLU A 72 14.85 -0.47 -20.17
C GLU A 72 13.73 -1.51 -20.07
N VAL A 73 14.03 -2.66 -19.46
CA VAL A 73 13.02 -3.69 -19.17
C VAL A 73 12.00 -3.16 -18.17
N ALA A 74 12.45 -2.53 -17.08
CA ALA A 74 11.58 -1.93 -16.07
C ALA A 74 10.67 -0.86 -16.69
N GLN A 75 11.20 0.02 -17.55
CA GLN A 75 10.41 1.03 -18.27
C GLN A 75 9.36 0.40 -19.19
N LYS A 76 9.70 -0.69 -19.90
CA LYS A 76 8.73 -1.40 -20.73
C LYS A 76 7.62 -2.03 -19.90
N VAL A 77 7.95 -2.67 -18.78
CA VAL A 77 6.96 -3.26 -17.87
C VAL A 77 6.08 -2.18 -17.25
N TYR A 78 6.68 -1.09 -16.76
CA TYR A 78 5.96 0.04 -16.18
C TYR A 78 5.01 0.68 -17.20
N SER A 79 5.50 0.99 -18.40
CA SER A 79 4.65 1.54 -19.45
C SER A 79 3.53 0.59 -19.82
N GLN A 80 3.73 -0.73 -19.83
CA GLN A 80 2.65 -1.70 -20.07
C GLN A 80 1.62 -1.75 -18.93
N LEU A 81 2.07 -1.76 -17.67
CA LEU A 81 1.20 -1.80 -16.49
C LEU A 81 0.37 -0.52 -16.35
N PHE A 82 1.00 0.63 -16.59
CA PHE A 82 0.41 1.95 -16.34
C PHE A 82 0.10 2.73 -17.62
N HIS A 83 0.08 2.11 -18.81
CA HIS A 83 -0.10 2.80 -20.11
C HIS A 83 -1.34 3.72 -20.18
N SER A 84 -2.40 3.39 -19.44
CA SER A 84 -3.68 4.09 -19.43
C SER A 84 -3.90 4.90 -18.16
N MET A 85 -2.89 5.02 -17.31
CA MET A 85 -2.95 5.69 -16.02
C MET A 85 -2.36 7.07 -16.14
N GLY A 86 -3.12 8.09 -15.73
CA GLY A 86 -2.58 9.42 -15.45
C GLY A 86 -2.16 9.55 -14.00
N ASP A 87 -1.75 10.76 -13.63
CA ASP A 87 -1.39 11.12 -12.25
C ASP A 87 -2.51 10.78 -11.28
N VAL A 88 -2.12 10.19 -10.14
CA VAL A 88 -3.10 9.77 -9.13
C VAL A 88 -3.44 10.95 -8.22
N GLN A 89 -4.71 11.33 -8.26
CA GLN A 89 -5.29 12.29 -7.31
C GLN A 89 -5.80 11.53 -6.09
N LEU A 90 -5.02 11.53 -5.01
CA LEU A 90 -5.30 10.73 -3.81
C LEU A 90 -6.66 11.07 -3.19
N GLY A 91 -7.03 12.36 -3.15
CA GLY A 91 -8.35 12.78 -2.67
C GLY A 91 -9.53 12.12 -3.39
N LYS A 92 -9.39 11.77 -4.68
CA LYS A 92 -10.45 11.10 -5.48
C LYS A 92 -10.54 9.59 -5.24
N LEU A 93 -9.57 9.00 -4.54
CA LEU A 93 -9.57 7.60 -4.13
C LEU A 93 -10.29 7.37 -2.81
N MET A 94 -10.58 8.43 -2.05
CA MET A 94 -11.15 8.31 -0.72
C MET A 94 -12.62 7.92 -0.77
N GLY A 95 -13.13 7.44 0.36
CA GLY A 95 -14.53 7.07 0.52
C GLY A 95 -14.76 5.56 0.51
N LYS A 96 -15.98 5.17 0.15
CA LYS A 96 -16.48 3.80 0.25
C LYS A 96 -16.42 3.09 -1.10
N TRP A 97 -15.74 1.96 -1.13
CA TRP A 97 -15.55 1.10 -2.28
C TRP A 97 -16.16 -0.27 -2.06
N TYR A 98 -16.73 -0.86 -3.11
CA TYR A 98 -17.28 -2.21 -3.08
C TYR A 98 -16.42 -3.10 -3.95
N THR A 99 -15.98 -4.23 -3.40
CA THR A 99 -15.22 -5.23 -4.17
C THR A 99 -16.20 -6.05 -4.99
N VAL A 100 -16.20 -5.83 -6.30
CA VAL A 100 -17.07 -6.54 -7.25
C VAL A 100 -16.40 -7.81 -7.80
N VAL A 101 -15.07 -7.75 -7.98
CA VAL A 101 -14.27 -8.85 -8.50
C VAL A 101 -13.00 -8.95 -7.66
N ASP A 102 -12.72 -10.15 -7.18
CA ASP A 102 -11.49 -10.49 -6.45
C ASP A 102 -11.10 -11.96 -6.76
N THR A 103 -9.95 -12.41 -6.25
CA THR A 103 -9.44 -13.77 -6.38
C THR A 103 -9.90 -14.63 -5.19
N PRO A 104 -10.93 -15.49 -5.34
CA PRO A 104 -11.53 -16.20 -4.21
C PRO A 104 -10.60 -17.19 -3.50
N ALA A 105 -9.55 -17.63 -4.21
CA ALA A 105 -8.52 -18.50 -3.65
C ALA A 105 -7.62 -17.78 -2.62
N VAL A 106 -7.54 -16.45 -2.67
CA VAL A 106 -6.73 -15.62 -1.77
C VAL A 106 -7.63 -14.95 -0.72
N HIS A 107 -8.77 -14.42 -1.18
CA HIS A 107 -9.79 -13.77 -0.37
C HIS A 107 -11.13 -14.51 -0.51
N PRO A 108 -11.41 -15.51 0.35
CA PRO A 108 -12.68 -16.23 0.32
C PRO A 108 -13.85 -15.43 0.89
N GLU A 109 -13.62 -14.22 1.40
CA GLU A 109 -14.61 -13.33 1.96
C GLU A 109 -15.67 -12.88 0.93
N GLU A 110 -16.90 -12.74 1.40
CA GLU A 110 -18.03 -12.23 0.63
C GLU A 110 -18.40 -10.80 1.07
N CYS A 111 -19.08 -10.06 0.19
CA CYS A 111 -19.60 -8.71 0.47
C CYS A 111 -18.53 -7.74 0.98
N ALA A 112 -17.32 -7.79 0.42
CA ALA A 112 -16.20 -6.95 0.85
C ALA A 112 -16.44 -5.47 0.48
N ILE A 113 -16.28 -4.61 1.49
CA ILE A 113 -16.41 -3.16 1.41
C ILE A 113 -15.15 -2.54 2.00
N HIS A 114 -14.51 -1.66 1.23
CA HIS A 114 -13.32 -0.93 1.66
C HIS A 114 -13.68 0.53 1.92
N TYR A 115 -13.17 1.07 3.03
CA TYR A 115 -13.21 2.50 3.32
C TYR A 115 -11.79 3.03 3.29
N PHE A 116 -11.56 4.05 2.46
CA PHE A 116 -10.32 4.79 2.41
C PHE A 116 -10.53 6.17 2.99
N GLU A 117 -9.73 6.53 4.00
CA GLU A 117 -9.82 7.82 4.66
C GLU A 117 -8.47 8.54 4.64
N LEU A 118 -8.47 9.74 4.09
CA LEU A 118 -7.26 10.55 3.98
C LEU A 118 -6.82 10.99 5.37
N LEU A 119 -5.57 10.67 5.72
CA LEU A 119 -4.98 11.09 6.99
C LEU A 119 -4.16 12.36 6.81
N MET A 120 -3.37 12.41 5.73
CA MET A 120 -2.51 13.55 5.41
C MET A 120 -2.23 13.57 3.90
N GLU A 121 -2.20 14.77 3.32
CA GLU A 121 -1.82 14.99 1.93
C GLU A 121 -0.94 16.24 1.83
N THR A 122 0.13 16.13 1.05
CA THR A 122 1.01 17.21 0.66
C THR A 122 1.19 17.16 -0.85
N ASN A 123 1.91 18.12 -1.43
CA ASN A 123 2.16 18.15 -2.88
C ASN A 123 2.92 16.92 -3.41
N PHE A 124 3.64 16.19 -2.54
CA PHE A 124 4.52 15.10 -2.96
C PHE A 124 4.29 13.80 -2.19
N THR A 125 3.48 13.82 -1.13
CA THR A 125 3.24 12.64 -0.32
C THR A 125 1.82 12.63 0.19
N GLY A 126 1.30 11.43 0.44
CA GLY A 126 0.02 11.27 1.09
C GLY A 126 -0.02 10.00 1.92
N THR A 127 -0.85 9.97 2.94
CA THR A 127 -1.15 8.80 3.74
C THR A 127 -2.65 8.69 3.95
N PHE A 128 -3.16 7.46 3.91
CA PHE A 128 -4.56 7.18 4.14
C PHE A 128 -4.72 5.89 4.94
N SER A 129 -5.80 5.80 5.70
CA SER A 129 -6.19 4.57 6.36
C SER A 129 -7.04 3.71 5.42
N SER A 130 -7.02 2.40 5.65
CA SER A 130 -7.95 1.48 5.02
C SER A 130 -8.64 0.63 6.06
N LEU A 131 -9.94 0.51 5.91
CA LEU A 131 -10.77 -0.37 6.71
C LEU A 131 -11.63 -1.23 5.79
N LEU A 132 -11.43 -2.55 5.84
CA LEU A 132 -12.16 -3.53 5.05
C LEU A 132 -13.16 -4.24 5.97
N TYR A 133 -14.43 -4.24 5.58
CA TYR A 133 -15.48 -5.06 6.17
C TYR A 133 -15.93 -6.13 5.19
N ALA A 134 -16.06 -7.36 5.67
CA ALA A 134 -16.50 -8.49 4.84
C ALA A 134 -17.29 -9.49 5.68
N SER A 135 -17.86 -10.50 5.03
CA SER A 135 -18.37 -11.70 5.68
C SER A 135 -17.52 -12.90 5.31
N ASN A 136 -17.09 -13.68 6.29
CA ASN A 136 -16.43 -14.96 6.06
C ASN A 136 -17.29 -16.06 6.67
N LYS A 137 -17.90 -16.91 5.83
CA LYS A 137 -18.81 -17.99 6.25
C LYS A 137 -19.98 -17.50 7.15
N GLY A 138 -20.47 -16.29 6.90
CA GLY A 138 -21.57 -15.68 7.64
C GLY A 138 -21.14 -14.81 8.82
N ASP A 139 -19.88 -14.89 9.26
CA ASP A 139 -19.37 -14.05 10.35
C ASP A 139 -18.79 -12.74 9.82
N PRO A 140 -19.03 -11.60 10.47
CA PRO A 140 -18.42 -10.34 10.08
C PRO A 140 -16.92 -10.36 10.41
N VAL A 141 -16.10 -9.99 9.43
CA VAL A 141 -14.66 -9.83 9.58
C VAL A 141 -14.24 -8.40 9.25
N THR A 142 -13.17 -7.95 9.88
CA THR A 142 -12.64 -6.59 9.68
C THR A 142 -11.13 -6.64 9.58
N HIS A 143 -10.59 -5.98 8.56
CA HIS A 143 -9.16 -5.81 8.37
C HIS A 143 -8.81 -4.34 8.29
N GLN A 144 -7.76 -3.95 9.00
CA GLN A 144 -7.27 -2.58 8.99
C GLN A 144 -5.86 -2.54 8.43
N GLY A 145 -5.63 -1.59 7.54
CA GLY A 145 -4.30 -1.31 7.05
C GLY A 145 -4.13 0.16 6.69
N PHE A 146 -3.10 0.43 5.92
CA PHE A 146 -2.66 1.79 5.60
C PHE A 146 -2.19 1.87 4.16
N GLY A 147 -2.33 3.05 3.58
CA GLY A 147 -1.76 3.38 2.30
C GLY A 147 -0.90 4.64 2.34
N ARG A 148 -0.03 4.74 1.36
CA ARG A 148 0.89 5.86 1.15
C ARG A 148 1.03 6.17 -0.33
N MET A 149 1.33 7.42 -0.62
CA MET A 149 1.73 7.93 -1.93
C MET A 149 3.03 8.71 -1.75
N VAL A 150 4.00 8.52 -2.63
CA VAL A 150 5.26 9.28 -2.64
C VAL A 150 5.55 9.74 -4.06
N GLY A 151 4.99 10.88 -4.46
CA GLY A 151 5.02 11.40 -5.81
C GLY A 151 3.69 11.17 -6.56
N PRO A 152 3.50 11.82 -7.71
CA PRO A 152 2.24 11.79 -8.45
C PRO A 152 2.03 10.49 -9.26
N ASP A 153 3.08 9.67 -9.39
CA ASP A 153 3.06 8.49 -10.25
C ASP A 153 2.20 7.36 -9.65
N PRO A 154 1.41 6.65 -10.46
CA PRO A 154 0.56 5.55 -9.99
C PRO A 154 1.36 4.39 -9.39
N GLY A 155 2.59 4.17 -9.84
CA GLY A 155 3.50 3.18 -9.27
C GLY A 155 4.07 3.56 -7.90
N GLU A 156 3.76 4.77 -7.39
CA GLU A 156 4.21 5.27 -6.09
C GLU A 156 3.08 5.25 -5.04
N VAL A 157 1.90 4.74 -5.41
CA VAL A 157 0.77 4.54 -4.51
C VAL A 157 0.74 3.08 -4.05
N PHE A 158 0.95 2.88 -2.75
CA PHE A 158 0.95 1.56 -2.12
C PHE A 158 -0.07 1.50 -1.00
N TYR A 159 -0.79 0.39 -0.91
CA TYR A 159 -1.86 0.19 0.05
C TYR A 159 -1.83 -1.23 0.62
N THR A 160 -1.90 -1.37 1.94
CA THR A 160 -2.04 -2.66 2.63
C THR A 160 -3.44 -2.79 3.21
N THR A 161 -4.10 -3.92 2.96
CA THR A 161 -5.46 -4.21 3.46
C THR A 161 -5.48 -4.54 4.96
N GLY A 162 -4.36 -5.06 5.48
CA GLY A 162 -4.29 -5.70 6.79
C GLY A 162 -4.69 -7.18 6.80
N HIS A 163 -5.10 -7.73 5.66
CA HIS A 163 -5.48 -9.13 5.54
C HIS A 163 -4.25 -10.05 5.73
N PRO A 164 -4.38 -11.20 6.41
CA PRO A 164 -3.25 -12.10 6.67
C PRO A 164 -2.69 -12.77 5.41
N SER A 165 -3.52 -13.01 4.39
CA SER A 165 -3.07 -13.58 3.11
C SER A 165 -2.29 -12.58 2.25
N ASP A 166 -2.38 -11.29 2.55
CA ASP A 166 -1.69 -10.24 1.81
C ASP A 166 -0.25 -10.08 2.28
N HIS A 167 0.67 -10.42 1.38
CA HIS A 167 2.10 -10.39 1.66
C HIS A 167 2.75 -9.09 1.20
N CYS A 168 2.23 -8.48 0.15
CA CYS A 168 2.75 -7.26 -0.44
C CYS A 168 1.65 -6.19 -0.52
N PRO A 169 1.99 -4.90 -0.57
CA PRO A 169 1.00 -3.87 -0.79
C PRO A 169 0.35 -4.02 -2.18
N TYR A 170 -0.87 -3.54 -2.31
CA TYR A 170 -1.52 -3.30 -3.59
C TYR A 170 -1.12 -1.94 -4.16
N PHE A 171 -1.12 -1.85 -5.48
CA PHE A 171 -0.99 -0.60 -6.22
C PHE A 171 -2.07 -0.52 -7.32
N PRO A 172 -2.51 0.68 -7.70
CA PRO A 172 -3.51 0.86 -8.75
C PRO A 172 -2.92 0.64 -10.13
N VAL A 173 -3.44 -0.32 -10.90
CA VAL A 173 -3.04 -0.54 -12.30
C VAL A 173 -4.01 0.07 -13.31
N LYS A 174 -5.25 0.31 -12.88
CA LYS A 174 -6.25 1.01 -13.69
C LYS A 174 -7.20 1.78 -12.80
N MET A 175 -7.53 2.99 -13.21
CA MET A 175 -8.59 3.81 -12.63
C MET A 175 -9.31 4.49 -13.77
N GLY A 176 -10.63 4.67 -13.64
CA GLY A 176 -11.36 5.32 -14.70
C GLY A 176 -12.84 5.46 -14.40
N GLY A 177 -13.51 6.18 -15.29
CA GLY A 177 -14.82 6.74 -15.01
C GLY A 177 -14.69 7.87 -13.99
N LEU A 178 -15.24 9.03 -14.32
CA LEU A 178 -15.47 10.07 -13.32
C LEU A 178 -16.97 10.25 -13.22
N ASN A 179 -17.50 10.12 -12.02
CA ASN A 179 -18.90 10.41 -11.78
C ASN A 179 -19.15 11.92 -11.90
N THR A 180 -20.41 12.35 -11.77
CA THR A 180 -20.79 13.77 -11.82
C THR A 180 -20.16 14.63 -10.72
N HIS A 181 -19.61 14.02 -9.68
CA HIS A 181 -18.91 14.69 -8.57
C HIS A 181 -17.39 14.73 -8.77
N GLY A 182 -16.87 14.14 -9.86
CA GLY A 182 -15.44 14.12 -10.17
C GLY A 182 -14.65 13.08 -9.39
N GLU A 183 -15.31 12.06 -8.83
CA GLU A 183 -14.71 10.93 -8.11
C GLU A 183 -14.50 9.75 -9.06
N TYR A 184 -13.52 8.89 -8.79
CA TYR A 184 -13.30 7.69 -9.59
C TYR A 184 -14.48 6.72 -9.47
N GLU A 185 -14.92 6.14 -10.58
CA GLU A 185 -16.03 5.17 -10.57
C GLU A 185 -15.55 3.73 -10.35
N TYR A 186 -14.32 3.42 -10.78
CA TYR A 186 -13.70 2.12 -10.53
C TYR A 186 -12.19 2.23 -10.37
N ILE A 187 -11.65 1.25 -9.66
CA ILE A 187 -10.22 1.02 -9.48
C ILE A 187 -9.94 -0.47 -9.67
N ILE A 188 -8.85 -0.79 -10.34
CA ILE A 188 -8.28 -2.12 -10.42
C ILE A 188 -6.94 -2.08 -9.69
N LEU A 189 -6.81 -2.92 -8.68
CA LEU A 189 -5.63 -3.07 -7.85
C LEU A 189 -4.88 -4.34 -8.25
N SER A 190 -3.54 -4.29 -8.20
CA SER A 190 -2.70 -5.48 -8.29
C SER A 190 -1.79 -5.54 -7.08
N GLN A 191 -1.51 -6.77 -6.65
CA GLN A 191 -0.32 -7.10 -5.89
C GLN A 191 0.76 -7.50 -6.90
#